data_AF-A0A484ZK57-F1
#
_entry.id   AF-A0A484ZK57-F1
#
_cell.length_a   1.000
_cell.length_b   1.000
_cell.length_c   1.000
_cell.angle_alpha   90.00
_cell.angle_beta   90.00
_cell.angle_gamma   90.00
#
_symmetry.space_group_name_H-M   'P 1'
#
loop_
_entity.id
_entity.type
_entity.pdbx_description
1 polymer ?
#
loop_
_entity_poly.entity_id
_entity_poly.type
_entity_poly.pdbx_seq_one_letter_code
_entity_poly.pdbx_strand_id
1 'polypeptide(L)'
;MTGTFFGNYNDVFITNFSDILNQYPMIFGLVLFFLSILIYSPAATIIALMPLGVAMGLPAYTLIALLPAACAVFIIPGGAQIACVAFDRTGTTRLGKYVINHSFLLPGMVSLVMSVVFCMMIAKTLF
;
A
#
# COMPACT_ATOMS: atom_id res chain seq x y z
N MET A 1 16.85 5.86 -5.78
CA MET A 1 17.34 5.66 -4.40
C MET A 1 16.59 4.55 -3.66
N THR A 2 15.26 4.47 -3.72
CA THR A 2 14.52 3.38 -3.04
C THR A 2 14.85 2.00 -3.62
N GLY A 3 14.90 1.86 -4.95
CA GLY A 3 15.24 0.59 -5.61
C GLY A 3 16.66 0.07 -5.32
N THR A 4 17.64 0.94 -5.05
CA THR A 4 19.00 0.53 -4.70
C THR A 4 19.09 -0.04 -3.28
N PHE A 5 18.29 0.47 -2.32
CA PHE A 5 18.21 -0.09 -0.97
C PHE A 5 17.60 -1.49 -0.99
N PHE A 6 16.41 -1.65 -1.57
CA PHE A 6 15.76 -2.96 -1.64
C PHE A 6 16.58 -3.95 -2.48
N GLY A 7 17.21 -3.48 -3.57
CA GLY A 7 18.16 -4.28 -4.35
C GLY A 7 19.32 -4.84 -3.52
N ASN A 8 19.93 -4.02 -2.65
CA ASN A 8 21.07 -4.44 -1.83
C ASN A 8 20.67 -5.41 -0.70
N TYR A 9 19.45 -5.30 -0.17
CA TYR A 9 18.98 -6.13 0.95
C TYR A 9 18.04 -7.27 0.52
N ASN A 10 17.86 -7.49 -0.78
CA ASN A 10 16.95 -8.52 -1.31
C ASN A 10 17.21 -9.90 -0.71
N ASP A 11 18.47 -10.33 -0.64
CA ASP A 11 18.83 -11.66 -0.11
C ASP A 11 18.42 -11.82 1.36
N VAL A 12 18.55 -10.75 2.15
CA VAL A 12 18.12 -10.72 3.56
C VAL A 12 16.60 -10.86 3.63
N PHE A 13 15.86 -10.15 2.78
CA PHE A 13 14.40 -10.25 2.77
C PHE A 13 13.93 -11.64 2.34
N ILE A 14 14.49 -12.19 1.27
CA ILE A 14 14.13 -13.52 0.77
C ILE A 14 14.41 -14.59 1.84
N THR A 15 15.59 -14.57 2.45
CA THR A 15 15.98 -15.60 3.42
C THR A 15 15.10 -15.59 4.67
N ASN A 16 14.69 -14.41 5.15
CA ASN A 16 13.96 -14.29 6.42
C ASN A 16 12.44 -14.31 6.28
N PHE A 17 11.89 -13.93 5.12
CA PHE A 17 10.44 -13.72 4.97
C PHE A 17 9.77 -14.62 3.93
N SER A 18 10.51 -15.33 3.06
CA SER A 18 9.89 -16.16 2.03
C SER A 18 8.96 -17.23 2.59
N ASP A 19 9.35 -17.94 3.66
CA ASP A 19 8.53 -19.01 4.24
C ASP A 19 7.20 -18.48 4.80
N ILE A 20 7.26 -17.34 5.50
CA ILE A 20 6.07 -16.68 6.05
C ILE A 20 5.15 -16.20 4.95
N LEU A 21 5.70 -15.60 3.90
CA LEU A 21 4.92 -15.05 2.79
C LEU A 21 4.33 -16.13 1.88
N ASN A 22 5.01 -17.27 1.74
CA ASN A 22 4.47 -18.43 1.03
C ASN A 22 3.29 -19.07 1.79
N GLN A 23 3.33 -19.10 3.13
CA GLN A 23 2.19 -19.56 3.93
C GLN A 23 1.06 -18.54 4.00
N TYR A 24 1.39 -17.25 4.10
CA TYR A 24 0.42 -16.16 4.27
C TYR A 24 0.67 -15.01 3.29
N PRO A 25 0.32 -15.17 2.00
CA PRO A 25 0.56 -14.15 0.96
C PRO A 25 -0.04 -12.78 1.27
N MET A 26 -1.13 -12.73 2.05
CA MET A 26 -1.78 -11.48 2.45
C MET A 26 -0.90 -10.58 3.32
N ILE A 27 0.09 -11.14 4.03
CA ILE A 27 1.06 -10.35 4.82
C ILE A 27 1.86 -9.42 3.91
N PHE A 28 2.12 -9.82 2.66
CA PHE A 28 2.77 -8.95 1.68
C PHE A 28 1.96 -7.66 1.42
N GLY A 29 0.64 -7.74 1.45
CA GLY A 29 -0.25 -6.58 1.35
C GLY A 29 -0.07 -5.60 2.51
N LEU A 30 0.14 -6.10 3.73
CA LEU A 30 0.44 -5.24 4.89
C LEU A 30 1.80 -4.55 4.73
N VAL A 31 2.80 -5.26 4.20
CA VAL A 31 4.12 -4.67 3.89
C VAL A 31 3.97 -3.54 2.88
N LEU A 32 3.23 -3.76 1.78
CA LEU A 32 2.91 -2.73 0.79
C LEU A 32 2.18 -1.53 1.43
N PHE A 33 1.22 -1.78 2.31
CA PHE A 33 0.45 -0.76 3.00
C PHE A 33 1.34 0.14 3.87
N PHE A 34 2.13 -0.43 4.77
CA PHE A 34 2.98 0.34 5.67
C PHE A 34 4.10 1.07 4.91
N LEU A 35 4.73 0.42 3.93
CA LEU A 35 5.78 1.05 3.15
C LEU A 35 5.23 2.11 2.19
N SER A 36 3.99 1.99 1.72
CA SER A 36 3.33 3.06 0.95
C SER A 36 3.16 4.33 1.77
N ILE A 37 2.79 4.22 3.05
CA ILE A 37 2.69 5.36 3.96
C ILE A 37 4.05 6.06 4.09
N LEU A 38 5.14 5.28 4.22
CA LEU A 38 6.49 5.81 4.43
C LEU A 38 7.12 6.39 3.15
N ILE A 39 6.98 5.71 2.02
CA ILE A 39 7.52 6.13 0.72
C ILE A 39 6.70 7.29 0.15
N TYR A 40 5.43 7.42 0.55
CA TYR A 40 4.52 8.47 0.13
C TYR A 40 4.35 8.54 -1.41
N SER A 41 4.47 7.39 -2.08
CA SER A 41 4.27 7.26 -3.53
C SER A 41 3.84 5.82 -3.88
N PRO A 42 2.62 5.61 -4.41
CA PRO A 42 2.15 4.28 -4.77
C PRO A 42 3.02 3.62 -5.83
N ALA A 43 3.36 4.36 -6.89
CA ALA A 43 4.19 3.86 -7.98
C ALA A 43 5.60 3.50 -7.50
N ALA A 44 6.24 4.34 -6.68
CA ALA A 44 7.57 4.03 -6.15
C ALA A 44 7.55 2.81 -5.22
N THR A 45 6.48 2.64 -4.44
CA THR A 45 6.28 1.48 -3.56
C THR A 45 6.16 0.20 -4.38
N ILE A 46 5.35 0.21 -5.43
CA ILE A 46 5.15 -0.92 -6.35
C ILE A 46 6.47 -1.28 -7.03
N ILE A 47 7.18 -0.30 -7.60
CA ILE A 47 8.46 -0.52 -8.29
C ILE A 47 9.51 -1.11 -7.33
N ALA A 48 9.51 -0.69 -6.07
CA ALA A 48 10.48 -1.15 -5.08
C ALA A 48 10.18 -2.58 -4.57
N LEU A 49 8.90 -2.91 -4.33
CA LEU A 49 8.53 -4.09 -3.56
C LEU A 49 7.97 -5.24 -4.41
N MET A 50 7.31 -4.97 -5.52
CA MET A 50 6.75 -6.03 -6.37
C MET A 50 7.82 -7.00 -6.90
N PRO A 51 9.03 -6.56 -7.32
CA PRO A 51 10.08 -7.49 -7.72
C PRO A 51 10.52 -8.43 -6.59
N LEU A 52 10.49 -7.95 -5.34
CA LEU A 52 10.80 -8.76 -4.16
C LEU A 52 9.74 -9.85 -3.97
N GLY A 53 8.46 -9.51 -4.12
CA GLY A 53 7.38 -10.50 -4.04
C GLY A 53 7.49 -11.58 -5.12
N VAL A 54 7.87 -11.20 -6.35
CA VAL A 54 8.16 -12.16 -7.43
C VAL A 54 9.35 -13.05 -7.07
N ALA A 55 10.44 -12.48 -6.56
CA ALA A 55 11.64 -13.23 -6.17
C ALA A 55 11.38 -14.24 -5.03
N MET A 56 10.41 -13.96 -4.17
CA MET A 56 9.97 -14.84 -3.08
C MET A 56 9.03 -15.97 -3.54
N GLY A 57 8.64 -15.99 -4.81
CA GLY A 57 7.76 -17.02 -5.39
C GLY A 57 6.27 -16.76 -5.22
N LEU A 58 5.85 -15.54 -4.86
CA LEU A 58 4.43 -15.22 -4.72
C LEU A 58 3.71 -15.33 -6.08
N PRO A 59 2.51 -15.93 -6.15
CA PRO A 59 1.77 -16.05 -7.39
C PRO A 59 1.43 -14.68 -7.99
N ALA A 60 1.60 -14.53 -9.31
CA ALA A 60 1.36 -13.27 -10.02
C ALA A 60 -0.05 -12.71 -9.78
N TYR A 61 -1.09 -13.56 -9.75
CA TYR A 61 -2.46 -13.13 -9.48
C TYR A 61 -2.62 -12.51 -8.08
N THR A 62 -1.89 -13.03 -7.08
CA THR A 62 -1.93 -12.51 -5.71
C THR A 62 -1.23 -11.17 -5.63
N LEU A 63 -0.07 -11.04 -6.28
CA LEU A 63 0.67 -9.79 -6.36
C LEU A 63 -0.18 -8.68 -7.01
N ILE A 64 -0.84 -8.99 -8.13
CA ILE A 64 -1.75 -8.05 -8.80
C ILE A 64 -2.93 -7.68 -7.90
N ALA A 65 -3.51 -8.66 -7.20
CA ALA A 65 -4.64 -8.42 -6.31
C ALA A 65 -4.30 -7.52 -5.11
N LEU A 66 -3.03 -7.50 -4.70
CA LEU A 66 -2.53 -6.69 -3.59
C LEU A 66 -2.08 -5.28 -3.99
N LEU A 67 -2.07 -4.93 -5.28
CA LEU A 67 -1.69 -3.57 -5.75
C LEU A 67 -2.42 -2.42 -5.02
N PRO A 68 -3.74 -2.50 -4.72
CA PRO A 68 -4.43 -1.43 -4.00
C PRO A 68 -3.86 -1.16 -2.59
N ALA A 69 -3.19 -2.13 -1.97
CA ALA A 69 -2.55 -1.94 -0.68
C ALA A 69 -1.43 -0.90 -0.73
N ALA A 70 -0.82 -0.69 -1.91
CA ALA A 70 0.20 0.35 -2.10
C ALA A 70 -0.39 1.77 -2.22
N CYS A 71 -1.70 1.97 -2.11
CA CYS A 71 -2.37 3.27 -2.24
C CYS A 71 -2.70 3.93 -0.88
N ALA A 72 -1.88 3.70 0.15
CA ALA A 72 -2.08 4.19 1.52
C ALA A 72 -1.54 5.61 1.78
N VAL A 73 -1.23 6.38 0.74
CA VAL A 73 -0.63 7.73 0.85
C VAL A 73 -1.57 8.79 1.44
N PHE A 74 -2.81 8.41 1.76
CA PHE A 74 -3.77 9.31 2.41
C PHE A 74 -3.72 9.28 3.93
N ILE A 75 -3.00 8.34 4.56
CA ILE A 75 -2.94 8.19 6.03
C ILE A 75 -2.29 9.40 6.70
N ILE A 76 -1.26 9.95 6.06
CA ILE A 76 -0.59 11.18 6.47
C ILE A 76 -1.01 12.25 5.44
N PRO A 77 -1.64 13.36 5.85
CA PRO A 77 -2.09 14.38 4.90
C PRO A 77 -0.89 15.12 4.33
N GLY A 78 -0.67 15.01 3.02
CA GLY A 78 0.32 15.77 2.28
C GLY A 78 -0.30 16.87 1.42
N GLY A 79 0.45 17.33 0.42
CA GLY A 79 0.10 18.53 -0.34
C GLY A 79 -1.28 18.48 -1.01
N ALA A 80 -1.69 17.32 -1.53
CA ALA A 80 -3.00 17.16 -2.17
C ALA A 80 -4.16 17.37 -1.19
N GLN A 81 -4.10 16.76 -0.01
CA GLN A 81 -5.12 16.89 1.03
C GLN A 81 -5.18 18.30 1.60
N ILE A 82 -4.02 18.94 1.78
CA ILE A 82 -3.91 20.34 2.21
C ILE A 82 -4.58 21.26 1.18
N ALA A 83 -4.31 21.05 -0.11
CA ALA A 83 -4.92 21.82 -1.18
C ALA A 83 -6.45 21.59 -1.25
N CYS A 84 -6.92 20.35 -1.11
CA CYS A 84 -8.36 20.06 -1.06
C CYS A 84 -9.06 20.84 0.06
N VAL A 85 -8.47 20.88 1.26
CA VAL A 85 -9.02 21.65 2.38
C VAL A 85 -8.97 23.15 2.14
N ALA A 86 -7.90 23.66 1.53
CA ALA A 86 -7.76 25.09 1.22
C ALA A 86 -8.78 25.56 0.16
N PHE A 87 -9.14 24.72 -0.81
CA PHE A 87 -10.11 25.05 -1.86
C PHE A 87 -11.56 24.71 -1.49
N ASP A 88 -11.78 23.98 -0.40
CA ASP A 88 -13.12 23.57 -0.01
C ASP A 88 -13.91 24.70 0.64
N ARG A 89 -14.79 25.32 -0.15
CA ARG A 89 -15.71 26.38 0.30
C ARG A 89 -16.90 25.85 1.12
N THR A 90 -17.15 24.55 1.11
CA THR A 90 -18.27 23.93 1.84
C THR A 90 -17.91 23.62 3.30
N GLY A 91 -16.62 23.56 3.63
CA GLY A 91 -16.13 23.22 4.96
C GLY A 91 -16.32 21.75 5.35
N THR A 92 -16.54 20.87 4.37
CA THR A 92 -16.75 19.42 4.57
C THR A 92 -15.44 18.66 4.76
N THR A 93 -14.35 19.19 4.22
CA THR A 93 -12.99 18.68 4.37
C THR A 93 -12.21 19.48 5.41
N ARG A 94 -11.59 18.77 6.35
CA ARG A 94 -10.87 19.37 7.48
C ARG A 94 -9.61 18.59 7.82
N LEU A 95 -8.59 19.33 8.25
CA LEU A 95 -7.42 18.80 8.96
C LEU A 95 -7.61 19.06 10.46
N GLY A 96 -7.60 18.02 11.26
CA GLY A 96 -7.74 18.08 12.70
C GLY A 96 -6.42 18.30 13.43
N LYS A 97 -6.45 18.17 14.76
CA LYS A 97 -5.29 18.39 15.65
C LYS A 97 -4.18 17.34 15.49
N TYR A 98 -4.52 16.12 15.10
CA TYR A 98 -3.59 14.99 14.98
C TYR A 98 -3.33 14.68 13.52
N VAL A 99 -2.14 14.14 13.23
CA VAL A 99 -1.71 13.79 11.85
C VAL A 99 -2.74 12.92 11.14
N ILE A 100 -3.28 11.90 11.82
CA ILE A 100 -4.28 10.97 11.27
C ILE A 100 -5.72 11.47 11.36
N ASN A 101 -5.97 12.61 12.00
CA ASN A 101 -7.32 13.13 12.19
C ASN A 101 -7.69 14.07 11.04
N HIS A 102 -8.16 13.53 9.91
CA HIS A 102 -8.62 14.33 8.77
C HIS A 102 -9.77 13.67 8.02
N SER A 103 -10.56 14.47 7.29
CA SER A 103 -11.77 14.01 6.58
C SER A 103 -11.52 12.88 5.57
N PHE A 104 -10.30 12.78 5.02
CA PHE A 104 -9.96 11.78 4.00
C PHE A 104 -9.64 10.39 4.57
N LEU A 105 -9.40 10.24 5.88
CA LEU A 105 -8.91 8.99 6.44
C LEU A 105 -9.95 7.87 6.28
N LEU A 106 -11.17 8.11 6.76
CA LEU A 106 -12.22 7.09 6.76
C LEU A 106 -12.63 6.69 5.33
N PRO A 107 -12.94 7.62 4.40
CA PRO A 107 -13.25 7.23 3.01
C PRO A 107 -12.08 6.52 2.33
N GLY A 108 -10.84 6.98 2.56
CA GLY A 108 -9.64 6.34 2.02
C GLY A 108 -9.46 4.92 2.52
N MET A 109 -9.63 4.69 3.83
CA MET A 109 -9.52 3.36 4.43
C MET A 109 -10.58 2.40 3.90
N VAL A 110 -11.83 2.85 3.81
CA VAL A 110 -12.92 2.03 3.25
C VAL A 110 -12.61 1.67 1.80
N SER A 111 -12.23 2.64 0.98
CA SER A 111 -11.87 2.40 -0.42
C SER A 111 -10.74 1.38 -0.55
N LEU A 112 -9.63 1.58 0.18
CA LEU A 112 -8.46 0.70 0.13
C LEU A 112 -8.79 -0.73 0.57
N VAL A 113 -9.45 -0.88 1.72
CA VAL A 113 -9.81 -2.20 2.26
C VAL A 113 -10.75 -2.93 1.31
N MET A 114 -11.80 -2.24 0.83
CA MET A 114 -12.74 -2.85 -0.11
C MET A 114 -12.06 -3.24 -1.42
N SER A 115 -11.18 -2.39 -1.98
CA SER A 115 -10.42 -2.73 -3.20
C SER A 115 -9.56 -3.97 -3.01
N VAL A 116 -8.77 -4.05 -1.92
CA VAL A 116 -7.94 -5.24 -1.65
C VAL A 116 -8.82 -6.49 -1.52
N VAL A 117 -9.91 -6.41 -0.75
CA VAL A 117 -10.81 -7.53 -0.52
C VAL A 117 -11.47 -8.00 -1.82
N PHE A 118 -11.99 -7.09 -2.65
CA PHE A 118 -12.57 -7.44 -3.95
C PHE A 118 -11.55 -8.02 -4.91
N CYS A 119 -10.37 -7.42 -5.03
CA CYS A 119 -9.31 -7.94 -5.89
C CYS A 119 -8.86 -9.34 -5.46
N MET A 120 -8.72 -9.59 -4.15
CA MET A 120 -8.39 -10.91 -3.62
C MET A 120 -9.50 -11.94 -3.84
N MET A 121 -10.77 -11.55 -3.71
CA MET A 121 -11.90 -12.42 -4.04
C MET A 121 -11.87 -12.81 -5.52
N ILE A 122 -11.75 -11.84 -6.42
CA ILE A 122 -11.69 -12.09 -7.87
C ILE A 122 -10.52 -13.01 -8.19
N ALA A 123 -9.33 -12.72 -7.66
CA ALA A 123 -8.14 -13.55 -7.87
C ALA A 123 -8.35 -15.00 -7.45
N LYS A 124 -8.88 -15.25 -6.25
CA LYS A 124 -9.15 -16.62 -5.76
C LYS A 124 -10.26 -17.35 -6.51
N THR A 125 -11.18 -16.63 -7.14
CA THR A 125 -12.27 -17.26 -7.91
C THR A 125 -11.88 -17.62 -9.33
N LEU A 126 -10.90 -16.92 -9.93
CA LEU A 126 -10.53 -17.08 -11.34
C LEU A 126 -9.22 -17.85 -11.55
N PHE A 127 -8.32 -17.87 -10.56
CA PHE A 127 -6.99 -18.48 -10.64
C PHE A 127 -6.72 -19.35 -9.42
#